data_AF-A0A246E3C3-F1
#
_entry.id   AF-A0A246E3C3-F1
#
_cell.length_a   1.000
_cell.length_b   1.000
_cell.length_c   1.000
_cell.angle_alpha   90.00
_cell.angle_beta   90.00
_cell.angle_gamma   90.00
#
_symmetry.space_group_name_H-M   'P 1'
#
loop_
_entity.id
_entity.type
_entity.pdbx_description
1 polymer ?
#
loop_
_entity_poly.entity_id
_entity_poly.type
_entity_poly.pdbx_seq_one_letter_code
_entity_poly.pdbx_strand_id
1 'polypeptide(L)'
;RLLLANKEALVVGGGLFMSAVHEGVATLLPIDSEHSAIFQCLPEDPSNWPSRIDHIVLTASGGPFRQRDPSTFAGITPEQACAHPNWVMGRKISVDSATMMNKALEVIEARWLFGLAPEQIRVVLH
;
A
#
# COMPACT_ATOMS: atom_id res chain seq x y z
N ARG A 1 18.83 -5.16 -8.14
CA ARG A 1 17.76 -5.15 -7.10
C ARG A 1 17.19 -3.74 -7.03
N LEU A 2 15.87 -3.59 -7.03
CA LEU A 2 15.17 -2.31 -6.90
C LEU A 2 14.42 -2.30 -5.57
N LEU A 3 14.77 -1.37 -4.68
CA LEU A 3 14.07 -1.15 -3.42
C LEU A 3 12.94 -0.14 -3.66
N LEU A 4 11.70 -0.61 -3.69
CA LEU A 4 10.56 0.20 -4.09
C LEU A 4 9.82 0.75 -2.88
N ALA A 5 10.03 2.04 -2.58
CA ALA A 5 9.23 2.82 -1.62
C ALA A 5 8.13 3.64 -2.31
N ASN A 6 8.31 3.94 -3.60
CA ASN A 6 7.39 4.79 -4.32
C ASN A 6 6.25 3.96 -4.92
N LYS A 7 5.16 3.80 -4.16
CA LYS A 7 3.97 3.09 -4.60
C LYS A 7 3.33 3.70 -5.84
N GLU A 8 3.43 5.03 -6.00
CA GLU A 8 2.81 5.76 -7.11
C GLU A 8 3.33 5.32 -8.48
N ALA A 9 4.64 5.06 -8.60
CA ALA A 9 5.22 4.55 -9.84
C ALA A 9 4.60 3.20 -10.25
N LEU A 10 4.37 2.29 -9.29
CA LEU A 10 3.75 1.00 -9.57
C LEU A 10 2.25 1.12 -9.82
N VAL A 11 1.55 1.98 -9.07
CA VAL A 11 0.11 2.21 -9.28
C VAL A 11 -0.17 2.77 -10.67
N VAL A 12 0.60 3.77 -11.11
CA VAL A 12 0.41 4.42 -12.42
C VAL A 12 0.98 3.56 -13.55
N GLY A 13 2.16 2.97 -13.35
CA GLY A 13 2.85 2.19 -14.38
C GLY A 13 2.32 0.77 -14.53
N GLY A 14 1.75 0.19 -13.47
CA GLY A 14 1.12 -1.13 -13.44
C GLY A 14 1.86 -2.19 -14.24
N GLY A 15 1.18 -2.75 -15.25
CA GLY A 15 1.74 -3.78 -16.12
C GLY A 15 3.01 -3.34 -16.86
N LEU A 16 3.12 -2.07 -17.30
CA LEU A 16 4.32 -1.57 -17.97
C LEU A 16 5.53 -1.56 -17.02
N PHE A 17 5.31 -1.14 -15.78
CA PHE A 17 6.35 -1.19 -14.75
C PHE A 17 6.80 -2.62 -14.51
N MET A 18 5.84 -3.54 -14.34
CA MET A 18 6.14 -4.96 -14.11
C MET A 18 6.86 -5.58 -15.30
N SER A 19 6.46 -5.32 -16.54
CA SER A 19 7.16 -5.78 -17.74
C SER A 19 8.61 -5.30 -17.77
N ALA A 20 8.86 -4.02 -17.50
CA ALA A 20 10.22 -3.47 -17.47
C ALA A 20 11.10 -4.11 -16.38
N VAL A 21 10.53 -4.42 -15.20
CA VAL A 21 11.24 -5.15 -14.14
C VAL A 21 11.64 -6.55 -14.59
N HIS A 22 10.73 -7.28 -15.26
CA HIS A 22 11.00 -8.62 -15.78
C HIS A 22 12.05 -8.60 -16.90
N GLU A 23 11.92 -7.70 -17.88
CA GLU A 23 12.87 -7.53 -18.98
C GLU A 23 14.26 -7.14 -18.48
N GLY A 24 14.33 -6.28 -17.46
CA GLY A 24 15.57 -5.87 -16.82
C GLY A 24 16.18 -6.90 -15.85
N VAL A 25 15.55 -8.07 -15.66
CA VAL A 25 15.97 -9.13 -14.73
C VAL A 25 16.19 -8.60 -13.31
N ALA A 26 15.42 -7.59 -12.91
CA ALA A 26 15.57 -6.92 -11.62
C ALA A 26 14.74 -7.63 -10.55
N THR A 27 15.36 -7.96 -9.41
CA THR A 27 14.58 -8.32 -8.20
C THR A 27 13.94 -7.07 -7.62
N LEU A 28 12.61 -7.05 -7.53
CA LEU A 28 11.84 -6.01 -6.87
C LEU A 28 11.66 -6.35 -5.39
N LEU A 29 12.01 -5.41 -4.49
CA LEU A 29 11.84 -5.58 -3.04
C LEU A 29 10.95 -4.44 -2.52
N PRO A 30 9.76 -4.73 -1.99
CA PRO A 30 8.90 -3.71 -1.43
C PRO A 30 9.46 -3.23 -0.09
N ILE A 31 9.50 -1.91 0.10
CA ILE A 31 9.92 -1.29 1.37
C ILE A 31 8.79 -0.50 2.04
N ASP A 32 7.62 -0.42 1.41
CA ASP A 32 6.40 -0.02 2.10
C ASP A 32 6.03 -1.04 3.18
N SER A 33 5.50 -0.58 4.31
CA SER A 33 5.53 -1.33 5.56
C SER A 33 4.66 -2.59 5.51
N GLU A 34 3.46 -2.49 4.96
CA GLU A 34 2.52 -3.60 4.84
C GLU A 34 2.97 -4.62 3.80
N HIS A 35 3.51 -4.17 2.66
CA HIS A 35 4.00 -5.07 1.62
C HIS A 35 5.30 -5.74 2.05
N SER A 36 6.17 -5.04 2.78
CA SER A 36 7.35 -5.63 3.40
C SER A 36 6.95 -6.70 4.43
N ALA A 37 5.92 -6.45 5.23
CA ALA A 37 5.38 -7.44 6.16
C ALA A 37 4.84 -8.68 5.43
N ILE A 38 4.05 -8.49 4.36
CA ILE A 38 3.56 -9.60 3.53
C ILE A 38 4.73 -10.37 2.90
N PHE A 39 5.71 -9.68 2.33
CA PHE A 39 6.87 -10.28 1.68
C PHE A 39 7.66 -11.19 2.65
N GLN A 40 7.79 -10.78 3.91
CA GLN A 40 8.44 -11.60 4.96
C GLN A 40 7.66 -12.87 5.34
N CYS A 41 6.35 -12.93 5.05
CA CYS A 41 5.52 -14.09 5.33
C CYS A 41 5.49 -15.11 4.17
N LEU A 42 6.01 -14.75 2.99
CA LEU A 42 5.93 -15.57 1.79
C LEU A 42 7.20 -16.40 1.57
N PRO A 43 7.11 -17.55 0.89
CA PRO A 43 8.30 -18.30 0.49
C PRO A 43 9.15 -17.47 -0.49
N GLU A 44 10.47 -17.69 -0.47
CA GLU A 44 11.43 -16.91 -1.25
C GLU A 44 11.17 -16.92 -2.77
N ASP A 45 10.68 -18.04 -3.30
CA ASP A 45 10.38 -18.20 -4.72
C ASP A 45 8.94 -17.77 -5.05
N PRO A 46 8.74 -16.65 -5.79
CA PRO A 46 7.43 -16.12 -6.15
C PRO A 46 6.58 -17.06 -7.01
N SER A 47 7.18 -18.04 -7.69
CA SER A 47 6.42 -19.01 -8.49
C SER A 47 5.46 -19.85 -7.64
N ASN A 48 5.74 -19.96 -6.33
CA ASN A 48 4.90 -20.70 -5.39
C ASN A 48 3.70 -19.88 -4.89
N TRP A 49 3.76 -18.55 -4.95
CA TRP A 49 2.78 -17.65 -4.32
C TRP A 49 1.33 -17.91 -4.76
N PRO A 50 1.01 -18.10 -6.06
CA PRO A 50 -0.38 -18.33 -6.49
C PRO A 50 -1.04 -19.58 -5.86
N SER A 51 -0.24 -20.58 -5.46
CA SER A 51 -0.71 -21.80 -4.82
C SER A 51 -0.76 -21.72 -3.29
N ARG A 52 -0.13 -20.70 -2.70
CA ARG A 52 0.05 -20.54 -1.25
C ARG A 52 -0.82 -19.43 -0.68
N ILE A 53 -1.11 -18.40 -1.47
CA ILE A 53 -1.88 -17.24 -1.03
C ILE A 53 -3.36 -17.50 -1.33
N ASP A 54 -4.15 -17.72 -0.27
CA ASP A 54 -5.61 -17.61 -0.36
C ASP A 54 -6.02 -16.14 -0.45
N HIS A 55 -5.63 -15.34 0.56
CA HIS A 55 -5.77 -13.89 0.59
C HIS A 55 -4.68 -13.24 1.46
N ILE A 56 -4.52 -11.93 1.31
CA ILE A 56 -3.69 -11.08 2.19
C ILE A 56 -4.57 -10.12 2.99
N VAL A 57 -4.02 -9.62 4.10
CA VAL A 57 -4.62 -8.56 4.90
C VAL A 57 -3.69 -7.36 4.92
N LEU A 58 -4.17 -6.22 4.44
CA LEU A 58 -3.51 -4.92 4.55
C LEU A 58 -4.12 -4.16 5.73
N THR A 59 -3.34 -3.96 6.78
CA THR A 59 -3.76 -3.19 7.96
C THR A 59 -3.71 -1.70 7.69
N ALA A 60 -4.70 -0.93 8.12
CA ALA A 60 -4.73 0.53 8.01
C ALA A 60 -4.93 1.17 9.38
N SER A 61 -4.21 2.26 9.68
CA SER A 61 -4.42 3.03 10.92
C SER A 61 -5.81 3.69 10.97
N GLY A 62 -6.37 4.00 9.79
CA GLY A 62 -7.58 4.81 9.61
C GLY A 62 -7.33 6.33 9.62
N GLY A 63 -6.07 6.76 9.82
CA GLY A 63 -5.69 8.17 9.82
C GLY A 63 -6.27 8.99 10.98
N PRO A 64 -5.97 10.29 11.05
CA PRO A 64 -6.43 11.18 12.12
C PRO A 64 -7.96 11.35 12.22
N PHE A 65 -8.71 10.99 11.16
CA PHE A 65 -10.16 11.25 11.09
C PHE A 65 -11.03 10.01 11.30
N ARG A 66 -10.43 8.87 11.67
CA ARG A 66 -11.15 7.59 11.92
C ARG A 66 -12.37 7.73 12.84
N GLN A 67 -12.27 8.57 13.87
CA GLN A 67 -13.33 8.78 14.88
C GLN A 67 -14.04 10.14 14.74
N ARG A 68 -13.73 10.93 13.71
CA ARG A 68 -14.28 12.27 13.52
C ARG A 68 -15.66 12.17 12.87
N ASP A 69 -16.60 13.00 13.32
CA ASP A 69 -17.92 13.10 12.70
C ASP A 69 -17.80 13.54 11.23
N PRO A 70 -18.28 12.74 10.26
CA PRO A 70 -18.28 13.08 8.83
C PRO A 70 -18.92 14.44 8.50
N SER A 71 -19.91 14.88 9.28
CA SER A 71 -20.56 16.19 9.08
C SER A 71 -19.56 17.36 9.19
N THR A 72 -18.45 17.16 9.89
CA THR A 72 -17.42 18.17 10.14
C THR A 72 -16.28 18.17 9.11
N PHE A 73 -16.33 17.27 8.12
CA PHE A 73 -15.21 17.07 7.20
C PHE A 73 -14.95 18.27 6.29
N ALA A 74 -15.99 19.04 5.96
CA ALA A 74 -15.88 20.24 5.12
C ALA A 74 -14.94 21.33 5.71
N GLY A 75 -14.71 21.31 7.02
CA GLY A 75 -13.83 22.26 7.72
C GLY A 75 -12.43 21.74 8.00
N ILE A 76 -12.03 20.59 7.46
CA ILE A 76 -10.71 20.00 7.70
C ILE A 76 -9.63 20.80 6.98
N THR A 77 -8.57 21.17 7.69
CA THR A 77 -7.40 21.86 7.10
C THR A 77 -6.26 20.90 6.75
N PRO A 78 -5.33 21.29 5.86
CA PRO A 78 -4.14 20.50 5.57
C PRO A 78 -3.28 20.20 6.81
N GLU A 79 -3.20 21.13 7.77
CA GLU A 79 -2.46 20.97 9.02
C GLU A 79 -3.08 19.85 9.87
N GLN A 80 -4.42 19.83 9.97
CA GLN A 80 -5.14 18.77 10.65
C GLN A 80 -4.96 17.41 9.96
N ALA A 81 -4.98 17.38 8.62
CA ALA A 81 -4.76 16.15 7.85
C ALA A 81 -3.32 15.63 8.00
N CYS A 82 -2.34 16.51 8.18
CA CYS A 82 -0.94 16.13 8.36
C CYS A 82 -0.59 15.71 9.79
N ALA A 83 -1.45 15.97 10.78
CA ALA A 83 -1.24 15.63 12.19
C ALA A 83 -1.57 14.16 12.48
N HIS A 84 -0.80 13.22 11.89
CA HIS A 84 -1.03 11.79 12.05
C HIS A 84 -0.70 11.31 13.49
N PRO A 85 -1.56 10.49 14.13
CA PRO A 85 -1.40 10.12 15.54
C PRO A 85 -0.17 9.27 15.84
N ASN A 86 0.29 8.47 14.87
CA ASN A 86 1.33 7.46 15.10
C ASN A 86 2.67 7.74 14.37
N TRP A 87 2.67 8.60 13.35
CA TRP A 87 3.76 8.64 12.36
C TRP A 87 4.12 10.08 12.00
N VAL A 88 5.42 10.34 11.84
CA VAL A 88 5.94 11.58 11.26
C VAL A 88 6.30 11.29 9.80
N MET A 89 5.54 11.85 8.87
CA MET A 89 5.66 11.55 7.44
C MET A 89 5.57 12.83 6.59
N GLY A 90 5.89 12.72 5.30
CA GLY A 90 5.74 13.82 4.34
C GLY A 90 4.27 14.22 4.12
N ARG A 91 4.04 15.49 3.75
CA ARG A 91 2.67 16.05 3.65
C ARG A 91 1.74 15.25 2.73
N LYS A 92 2.23 14.78 1.58
CA LYS A 92 1.43 14.02 0.60
C LYS A 92 0.88 12.73 1.20
N ILE A 93 1.76 11.88 1.75
CA ILE A 93 1.35 10.61 2.36
C ILE A 93 0.50 10.82 3.63
N SER A 94 0.73 11.90 4.38
CA SER A 94 -0.11 12.20 5.55
C SER A 94 -1.55 12.54 5.15
N VAL A 95 -1.75 13.35 4.09
CA VAL A 95 -3.11 13.63 3.56
C VAL A 95 -3.75 12.37 2.98
N ASP A 96 -2.98 11.55 2.26
CA ASP A 96 -3.48 10.29 1.73
C ASP A 96 -3.89 9.31 2.84
N SER A 97 -3.15 9.28 3.96
CA SER A 97 -3.52 8.48 5.13
C SER A 97 -4.81 9.00 5.77
N ALA A 98 -4.93 10.32 5.92
CA ALA A 98 -6.12 10.96 6.48
C ALA A 98 -7.40 10.73 5.66
N THR A 99 -7.27 10.55 4.36
CA THR A 99 -8.39 10.24 3.44
C THR A 99 -8.56 8.75 3.15
N MET A 100 -7.70 7.90 3.74
CA MET A 100 -7.53 6.49 3.38
C MET A 100 -7.13 6.22 1.91
N MET A 101 -6.86 7.24 1.10
CA MET A 101 -6.32 7.09 -0.25
C MET A 101 -4.99 6.34 -0.24
N ASN A 102 -4.17 6.52 0.80
CA ASN A 102 -2.92 5.78 0.96
C ASN A 102 -3.17 4.27 0.90
N LYS A 103 -4.19 3.79 1.63
CA LYS A 103 -4.52 2.36 1.65
C LYS A 103 -5.09 1.89 0.31
N ALA A 104 -5.83 2.75 -0.40
CA ALA A 104 -6.30 2.42 -1.74
C ALA A 104 -5.13 2.24 -2.75
N LEU A 105 -4.11 3.11 -2.67
CA LEU A 105 -2.89 2.96 -3.48
C LEU A 105 -2.15 1.66 -3.13
N GLU A 106 -2.05 1.33 -1.86
CA GLU A 106 -1.38 0.12 -1.38
C GLU A 106 -2.12 -1.17 -1.77
N VAL A 107 -3.46 -1.14 -1.90
CA VAL A 107 -4.25 -2.24 -2.46
C VAL A 107 -3.87 -2.49 -3.92
N ILE A 108 -3.79 -1.43 -4.73
CA ILE A 108 -3.39 -1.54 -6.14
C ILE A 108 -1.94 -2.03 -6.24
N GLU A 109 -1.06 -1.51 -5.40
CA GLU A 109 0.33 -1.93 -5.31
C GLU A 109 0.47 -3.42 -4.97
N ALA A 110 -0.27 -3.91 -3.96
CA ALA A 110 -0.24 -5.31 -3.53
C ALA A 110 -0.72 -6.27 -4.63
N ARG A 111 -1.73 -5.87 -5.41
CA ARG A 111 -2.17 -6.61 -6.60
C ARG A 111 -1.01 -6.86 -7.56
N TRP A 112 -0.21 -5.84 -7.85
CA TRP A 112 0.91 -5.95 -8.78
C TRP A 112 2.10 -6.69 -8.18
N LEU A 113 2.45 -6.39 -6.94
CA LEU A 113 3.60 -7.01 -6.27
C LEU A 113 3.42 -8.52 -6.07
N PHE A 114 2.20 -8.96 -5.71
CA PHE A 114 1.94 -10.34 -5.31
C PHE A 114 1.08 -11.13 -6.32
N GLY A 115 0.72 -10.52 -7.45
CA GLY A 115 -0.05 -11.17 -8.52
C GLY A 115 -1.47 -11.57 -8.11
N LEU A 116 -2.14 -10.75 -7.30
CA LEU A 116 -3.41 -11.09 -6.65
C LEU A 116 -4.62 -10.51 -7.37
N ALA A 117 -5.75 -11.22 -7.30
CA ALA A 117 -7.05 -10.66 -7.65
C ALA A 117 -7.56 -9.69 -6.56
N PRO A 118 -8.40 -8.68 -6.89
CA PRO A 118 -8.92 -7.74 -5.91
C PRO A 118 -9.60 -8.40 -4.70
N GLU A 119 -10.30 -9.51 -4.90
CA GLU A 119 -11.04 -10.23 -3.86
C GLU A 119 -10.11 -10.94 -2.85
N GLN A 120 -8.84 -11.13 -3.22
CA GLN A 120 -7.80 -11.70 -2.38
C GLN A 120 -7.11 -10.65 -1.50
N ILE A 121 -7.49 -9.37 -1.60
CA ILE A 121 -6.86 -8.28 -0.84
C ILE A 121 -7.90 -7.70 0.12
N ARG A 122 -7.72 -7.96 1.42
CA ARG A 122 -8.62 -7.46 2.47
C ARG A 122 -7.99 -6.30 3.20
N VAL A 123 -8.76 -5.25 3.46
CA VAL A 123 -8.32 -4.10 4.26
C VAL A 123 -8.97 -4.17 5.64
N VAL A 124 -8.16 -4.07 6.69
CA VAL A 124 -8.62 -4.10 8.08
C VAL A 124 -8.07 -2.89 8.83
N LEU A 125 -8.90 -2.24 9.64
CA LEU A 125 -8.43 -1.20 10.55
C LEU A 125 -7.71 -1.85 11.74
N HIS A 126 -6.47 -1.44 11.98
CA HIS A 126 -5.69 -1.82 13.15
C HIS A 126 -5.29 -0.54 13.89
#